data_AF-A0A0G0YGG6-F1
#
_entry.id   AF-A0A0G0YGG6-F1
#
_cell.length_a   1.000
_cell.length_b   1.000
_cell.length_c   1.000
_cell.angle_alpha   90.00
_cell.angle_beta   90.00
_cell.angle_gamma   90.00
#
_symmetry.space_group_name_H-M   'P 1'
#
loop_
_entity.id
_entity.type
_entity.pdbx_description
1 polymer ?
#
loop_
_entity_poly.entity_id
_entity_poly.type
_entity_poly.pdbx_seq_one_letter_code
_entity_poly.pdbx_strand_id
1 'polypeptide(L)'
;MERFSTWAELKEAVMTGEYDFYEKRPVVEQGMLAWKKDPHPEGVKDRLRKVAELIDSVDTATFIYENVKGAVWAYAEAEGKGGVLWPLRVALSGKERSPDPFILAEALGKEETLTRLNNARALYL
;
A
#
# COMPACT_ATOMS: atom_id res chain seq x y z
N MET A 1 10.82 -10.98 -8.68
CA MET A 1 10.46 -12.28 -8.08
C MET A 1 9.65 -11.94 -6.85
N GLU A 2 8.32 -12.04 -6.95
CA GLU A 2 7.46 -11.93 -5.77
C GLU A 2 7.76 -13.12 -4.86
N ARG A 3 7.84 -12.87 -3.55
CA ARG A 3 8.30 -13.87 -2.58
C ARG A 3 7.19 -14.86 -2.20
N PHE A 4 5.93 -14.49 -2.40
CA PHE A 4 4.76 -15.28 -2.03
C PHE A 4 3.63 -15.07 -3.04
N SER A 5 2.98 -16.17 -3.42
CA SER A 5 1.92 -16.22 -4.44
C SER A 5 0.54 -16.51 -3.84
N THR A 6 0.45 -16.78 -2.53
CA THR A 6 -0.82 -17.17 -1.88
C THR A 6 -1.04 -16.53 -0.50
N TRP A 7 -2.32 -16.43 -0.11
CA TRP A 7 -2.75 -15.97 1.23
C TRP A 7 -2.27 -16.86 2.37
N ALA A 8 -2.07 -18.16 2.09
CA ALA A 8 -1.55 -19.12 3.06
C ALA A 8 -0.09 -18.83 3.42
N GLU A 9 0.74 -18.54 2.41
CA GLU A 9 2.15 -18.18 2.59
C GLU A 9 2.30 -16.85 3.36
N LEU A 10 1.40 -15.89 3.12
CA LEU A 10 1.37 -14.65 3.90
C LEU A 10 1.04 -14.92 5.37
N LYS A 11 0.01 -15.73 5.65
CA LYS A 11 -0.34 -16.10 7.03
C LYS A 11 0.81 -16.79 7.74
N GLU A 12 1.47 -17.74 7.08
CA GLU A 12 2.62 -18.44 7.64
C GLU A 12 3.77 -17.47 7.95
N ALA A 13 4.10 -16.55 7.03
CA ALA A 13 5.13 -15.54 7.24
C ALA A 13 4.78 -14.51 8.34
N VAL A 14 3.50 -14.19 8.53
CA VAL A 14 3.04 -13.36 9.65
C VAL A 14 3.20 -14.11 10.98
N MET A 15 2.83 -15.40 11.01
CA MET A 15 2.92 -16.23 12.22
C MET A 15 4.36 -16.55 12.66
N THR A 16 5.33 -16.49 11.75
CA THR A 16 6.75 -16.72 12.05
C THR A 16 7.50 -15.44 12.44
N GLY A 17 6.82 -14.30 12.54
CA GLY A 17 7.43 -13.02 12.94
C GLY A 17 8.23 -12.34 11.83
N GLU A 18 8.08 -12.74 10.56
CA GLU A 18 8.77 -12.09 9.42
C GLU A 18 8.17 -10.70 9.08
N TYR A 19 7.04 -10.33 9.69
CA TYR A 19 6.30 -9.11 9.39
C TYR A 19 5.92 -8.25 10.61
N ASP A 20 6.91 -7.57 11.21
CA ASP A 20 6.72 -6.55 12.25
C ASP A 20 5.70 -5.45 11.89
N PHE A 21 5.49 -5.15 10.60
CA PHE A 21 4.53 -4.12 10.19
C PHE A 21 3.08 -4.53 10.40
N TYR A 22 2.80 -5.80 10.66
CA TYR A 22 1.45 -6.27 10.93
C TYR A 22 1.06 -6.00 12.38
N GLU A 23 2.02 -6.21 13.30
CA GLU A 23 1.83 -5.98 14.73
C GLU A 23 1.99 -4.50 15.10
N LYS A 24 2.78 -3.74 14.34
CA LYS A 24 3.08 -2.33 14.60
C LYS A 24 2.97 -1.49 13.34
N ARG A 25 2.56 -0.23 13.49
CA ARG A 25 2.63 0.74 12.41
C ARG A 25 4.09 0.94 11.97
N PRO A 26 4.38 0.93 10.66
CA PRO A 26 5.74 1.08 10.18
C PRO A 26 6.24 2.51 10.36
N VAL A 27 7.54 2.65 10.57
CA VAL A 27 8.24 3.91 10.35
C VAL A 27 8.50 4.00 8.84
N VAL A 28 7.96 5.03 8.20
CA VAL A 28 8.08 5.25 6.76
C VAL A 28 9.09 6.35 6.51
N GLU A 29 10.13 6.07 5.72
CA GLU A 29 11.06 7.08 5.24
C GLU A 29 10.48 7.76 3.99
N GLN A 30 10.38 9.09 4.01
CA GLN A 30 9.81 9.87 2.90
C GLN A 30 10.51 9.57 1.55
N GLY A 31 11.84 9.43 1.57
CA GLY A 31 12.65 9.16 0.38
C GLY A 31 12.35 7.80 -0.27
N MET A 32 11.71 6.87 0.44
CA MET A 32 11.33 5.57 -0.10
C MET A 32 9.98 5.60 -0.83
N LEU A 33 9.14 6.61 -0.60
CA LEU A 33 7.78 6.65 -1.18
C LEU A 33 7.80 6.94 -2.68
N ALA A 34 8.74 7.76 -3.17
CA ALA A 34 8.88 8.04 -4.59
C ALA A 34 9.51 6.84 -5.33
N TRP A 35 8.83 6.35 -6.37
CA TRP A 35 9.38 5.28 -7.18
C TRP A 35 10.51 5.82 -8.06
N LYS A 36 11.68 5.16 -8.04
CA LYS A 36 12.90 5.64 -8.73
C LYS A 36 12.76 5.77 -10.25
N LYS A 37 11.76 5.13 -10.86
CA LYS A 37 11.49 5.16 -12.32
C LYS A 37 10.27 6.02 -12.67
N ASP A 38 9.71 6.71 -11.70
CA ASP A 38 8.59 7.61 -11.91
C ASP A 38 9.09 8.89 -12.62
N PRO A 39 8.51 9.26 -13.77
CA PRO A 39 8.85 10.52 -14.43
C PRO A 39 8.38 11.76 -13.65
N HIS A 40 7.46 11.60 -12.69
CA HIS A 40 6.84 12.69 -11.92
C HIS A 40 6.85 12.39 -10.40
N PRO A 41 8.03 12.29 -9.76
CA PRO A 41 8.15 11.94 -8.34
C PRO A 41 7.54 12.98 -7.38
N GLU A 42 7.35 14.22 -7.84
CA GLU A 42 6.64 15.28 -7.12
C GLU A 42 5.16 14.95 -6.87
N GLY A 43 4.56 14.10 -7.71
CA GLY A 43 3.14 13.73 -7.64
C GLY A 43 2.80 12.73 -6.51
N VAL A 44 3.78 12.22 -5.77
CA VAL A 44 3.57 11.16 -4.76
C VAL A 44 2.51 11.56 -3.71
N LYS A 45 2.54 12.81 -3.23
CA LYS A 45 1.56 13.29 -2.24
C LYS A 45 0.13 13.23 -2.76
N ASP A 46 -0.07 13.69 -4.00
CA ASP A 46 -1.39 13.71 -4.64
C ASP A 46 -1.87 12.31 -5.00
N ARG A 47 -0.98 11.42 -5.44
CA ARG A 47 -1.29 10.01 -5.69
C ARG A 47 -1.67 9.28 -4.41
N LEU A 48 -0.93 9.48 -3.31
CA LEU A 48 -1.29 8.92 -2.00
C LEU A 48 -2.65 9.42 -1.51
N ARG A 49 -2.95 10.72 -1.68
CA ARG A 49 -4.29 11.27 -1.40
C ARG A 49 -5.34 10.55 -2.23
N LYS A 50 -5.13 10.43 -3.55
CA LYS A 50 -6.14 9.86 -4.45
C LYS A 50 -6.37 8.38 -4.17
N VAL A 51 -5.30 7.62 -3.89
CA VAL A 51 -5.39 6.23 -3.46
C VAL A 51 -6.18 6.09 -2.16
N ALA A 52 -5.96 6.97 -1.17
CA ALA A 52 -6.75 6.96 0.07
C ALA A 52 -8.25 7.22 -0.19
N GLU A 53 -8.61 8.18 -1.05
CA GLU A 53 -10.00 8.42 -1.45
C GLU A 53 -10.65 7.20 -2.12
N LEU A 54 -9.94 6.53 -3.03
CA LEU A 54 -10.44 5.34 -3.72
C LEU A 54 -10.62 4.18 -2.76
N ILE A 55 -9.67 3.97 -1.84
CA ILE A 55 -9.76 2.93 -0.82
C ILE A 55 -10.89 3.22 0.18
N ASP A 56 -11.12 4.49 0.51
CA ASP A 56 -12.21 4.88 1.41
C ASP A 56 -13.59 4.62 0.79
N SER A 57 -13.70 4.56 -0.53
CA SER A 57 -14.95 4.18 -1.21
C SER A 57 -15.30 2.69 -1.10
N VAL A 58 -14.36 1.84 -0.67
CA VAL A 58 -14.58 0.40 -0.50
C VAL A 58 -15.27 0.13 0.84
N ASP A 59 -16.32 -0.69 0.83
CA ASP A 59 -17.06 -1.07 2.04
C ASP A 59 -16.19 -1.94 2.96
N THR A 60 -16.18 -1.62 4.25
CA THR A 60 -15.38 -2.33 5.26
C THR A 60 -15.71 -3.82 5.35
N ALA A 61 -16.97 -4.21 5.20
CA ALA A 61 -17.41 -5.61 5.25
C ALA A 61 -16.95 -6.42 4.02
N THR A 62 -16.55 -5.74 2.95
CA THR A 62 -16.05 -6.37 1.71
C THR A 62 -14.65 -5.89 1.36
N PHE A 63 -13.86 -5.52 2.37
CA PHE A 63 -12.49 -5.02 2.21
C PHE A 63 -11.50 -6.16 1.93
N ILE A 64 -11.63 -6.75 0.73
CA ILE A 64 -10.82 -7.88 0.24
C ILE A 64 -9.95 -7.47 -0.93
N TYR A 65 -8.94 -8.29 -1.25
CA TYR A 65 -7.94 -8.02 -2.31
C TYR A 65 -8.58 -7.51 -3.61
N GLU A 66 -9.57 -8.22 -4.14
CA GLU A 66 -10.17 -7.92 -5.44
C GLU A 66 -10.92 -6.58 -5.44
N ASN A 67 -11.58 -6.23 -4.34
CA ASN A 67 -12.33 -4.98 -4.23
C ASN A 67 -11.41 -3.77 -4.07
N VAL A 68 -10.37 -3.91 -3.25
CA VAL A 68 -9.36 -2.84 -3.08
C VAL A 68 -8.60 -2.62 -4.38
N LYS A 69 -8.19 -3.70 -5.04
CA LYS A 69 -7.56 -3.64 -6.36
C LYS A 69 -8.49 -3.00 -7.39
N GLY A 70 -9.75 -3.44 -7.46
CA GLY A 70 -10.74 -2.89 -8.38
C GLY A 70 -10.93 -1.38 -8.23
N ALA A 71 -10.88 -0.85 -7.00
CA ALA A 71 -10.99 0.58 -6.74
C ALA A 71 -9.76 1.39 -7.21
N VAL A 72 -8.55 0.83 -7.14
CA VAL A 72 -7.29 1.55 -7.37
C VAL A 72 -6.69 1.30 -8.77
N TRP A 73 -6.98 0.16 -9.39
CA TRP A 73 -6.25 -0.31 -10.57
C TRP A 73 -6.38 0.61 -11.78
N ALA A 74 -7.59 1.08 -12.07
CA ALA A 74 -7.83 1.99 -13.20
C ALA A 74 -7.03 3.31 -13.05
N TYR A 75 -6.93 3.82 -11.82
CA TYR A 75 -6.11 5.00 -11.52
C TYR A 75 -4.61 4.73 -11.72
N ALA A 76 -4.14 3.56 -11.27
CA ALA A 76 -2.76 3.14 -11.49
C ALA A 76 -2.43 2.96 -12.98
N GLU A 77 -3.38 2.52 -13.80
CA GLU A 77 -3.21 2.42 -15.24
C GLU A 77 -3.12 3.78 -15.93
N ALA A 78 -3.92 4.75 -15.49
CA ALA A 78 -3.92 6.10 -16.05
C ALA A 78 -2.66 6.90 -15.66
N GLU A 79 -2.24 6.85 -14.39
CA GLU A 79 -1.15 7.68 -13.86
C GLU A 79 0.24 7.03 -13.91
N GLY A 80 0.29 5.73 -14.26
CA GLY A 80 1.51 4.93 -14.23
C GLY A 80 1.59 4.04 -12.99
N LYS A 81 1.57 2.72 -13.22
CA LYS A 81 1.44 1.70 -12.16
C LYS A 81 2.51 1.82 -11.09
N GLY A 82 3.76 2.03 -11.48
CA GLY A 82 4.85 2.15 -10.52
C GLY A 82 4.71 3.39 -9.62
N GLY A 83 4.34 4.55 -10.19
CA GLY A 83 4.16 5.79 -9.43
C GLY A 83 2.96 5.78 -8.47
N VAL A 84 2.02 4.85 -8.64
CA VAL A 84 0.85 4.69 -7.76
C VAL A 84 1.01 3.52 -6.78
N LEU A 85 1.36 2.33 -7.29
CA LEU A 85 1.38 1.10 -6.49
C LEU A 85 2.62 1.01 -5.59
N TRP A 86 3.75 1.60 -5.98
CA TRP A 86 4.93 1.62 -5.13
C TRP A 86 4.75 2.48 -3.86
N PRO A 87 4.30 3.76 -3.94
CA PRO A 87 4.04 4.53 -2.74
C PRO A 87 3.00 3.90 -1.83
N LEU A 88 1.92 3.31 -2.38
CA LEU A 88 0.93 2.56 -1.61
C LEU A 88 1.62 1.44 -0.81
N ARG A 89 2.42 0.61 -1.47
CA ARG A 89 3.12 -0.50 -0.83
C ARG A 89 4.07 -0.06 0.28
N VAL A 90 4.84 0.99 0.03
CA VAL A 90 5.79 1.54 1.02
C VAL A 90 5.05 2.19 2.18
N ALA A 91 3.96 2.92 1.93
CA ALA A 91 3.12 3.48 2.99
C ALA A 91 2.56 2.41 3.93
N LEU A 92 2.14 1.27 3.38
CA LEU A 92 1.56 0.18 4.17
C LEU A 92 2.59 -0.65 4.93
N SER A 93 3.80 -0.84 4.39
CA SER A 93 4.78 -1.78 4.97
C SER A 93 6.01 -1.12 5.60
N GLY A 94 6.34 0.12 5.20
CA GLY A 94 7.63 0.76 5.48
C GLY A 94 8.84 0.08 4.82
N LYS A 95 8.64 -0.80 3.84
CA LYS A 95 9.72 -1.64 3.27
C LYS A 95 9.81 -1.51 1.74
N GLU A 96 11.03 -1.60 1.20
CA GLU A 96 11.26 -1.75 -0.25
C GLU A 96 10.87 -3.14 -0.78
N ARG A 97 10.98 -4.15 0.07
CA ARG A 97 10.63 -5.55 -0.22
C ARG A 97 9.50 -5.97 0.70
N SER A 98 8.32 -6.15 0.12
CA SER A 98 7.10 -6.55 0.81
C SER A 98 6.19 -7.30 -0.16
N PRO A 99 5.10 -7.90 0.32
CA PRO A 99 4.01 -8.39 -0.53
C PRO A 99 3.42 -7.28 -1.41
N ASP A 100 2.59 -7.71 -2.34
CA ASP A 100 1.73 -6.85 -3.15
C ASP A 100 0.91 -5.89 -2.25
N PRO A 101 0.73 -4.61 -2.66
CA PRO A 101 0.02 -3.61 -1.86
C PRO A 101 -1.44 -3.93 -1.55
N PHE A 102 -2.15 -4.66 -2.41
CA PHE A 102 -3.54 -5.02 -2.18
C PHE A 102 -3.65 -6.19 -1.20
N ILE A 103 -2.69 -7.12 -1.26
CA ILE A 103 -2.53 -8.16 -0.23
C ILE A 103 -2.29 -7.48 1.13
N LEU A 104 -1.42 -6.48 1.19
CA LEU A 104 -1.18 -5.69 2.41
C LEU A 104 -2.43 -4.94 2.89
N ALA A 105 -3.20 -4.35 1.98
CA ALA A 105 -4.41 -3.63 2.35
C ALA A 105 -5.47 -4.58 2.97
N GLU A 106 -5.81 -5.68 2.29
CA GLU A 106 -6.76 -6.68 2.80
C GLU A 106 -6.34 -7.20 4.18
N ALA A 107 -5.05 -7.51 4.31
CA ALA A 107 -4.40 -7.89 5.55
C ALA A 107 -4.61 -6.92 6.72
N LEU A 108 -4.40 -5.63 6.47
CA LEU A 108 -4.49 -4.59 7.49
C LEU A 108 -5.94 -4.17 7.79
N GLY A 109 -6.84 -4.38 6.83
CA GLY A 109 -8.17 -3.83 6.85
C GLY A 109 -8.20 -2.33 6.49
N LYS A 110 -9.41 -1.80 6.29
CA LYS A 110 -9.65 -0.45 5.78
C LYS A 110 -9.05 0.66 6.66
N GLU A 111 -9.43 0.68 7.93
CA GLU A 111 -9.08 1.77 8.86
C GLU A 111 -7.56 1.93 9.02
N GLU A 112 -6.84 0.81 9.16
CA GLU A 112 -5.39 0.82 9.31
C GLU A 112 -4.70 1.19 7.99
N THR A 113 -5.22 0.71 6.85
CA THR A 113 -4.75 1.12 5.51
C THR A 113 -4.85 2.63 5.32
N LEU A 114 -6.01 3.23 5.60
CA LEU A 114 -6.22 4.67 5.50
C LEU A 114 -5.33 5.46 6.45
N THR A 115 -5.16 4.97 7.68
CA THR A 115 -4.27 5.61 8.66
C THR A 115 -2.83 5.66 8.17
N ARG A 116 -2.31 4.55 7.64
CA ARG A 116 -0.93 4.48 7.11
C ARG A 116 -0.73 5.37 5.90
N LEU A 117 -1.70 5.41 4.98
CA LEU A 117 -1.64 6.30 3.82
C LEU A 117 -1.62 7.77 4.22
N ASN A 118 -2.44 8.16 5.20
CA ASN A 118 -2.44 9.53 5.72
C ASN A 118 -1.12 9.90 6.40
N ASN A 119 -0.55 8.99 7.19
CA ASN A 119 0.76 9.21 7.83
C ASN A 119 1.88 9.37 6.79
N ALA A 120 1.93 8.51 5.78
CA ALA A 120 2.90 8.61 4.70
C ALA A 120 2.75 9.93 3.91
N ARG A 121 1.51 10.34 3.63
CA ARG A 121 1.21 11.63 2.97
C ARG A 121 1.67 12.83 3.80
N ALA A 122 1.56 12.76 5.13
CA ALA A 122 1.97 13.83 6.04
C ALA A 122 3.50 14.07 6.07
N LEU A 123 4.31 13.17 5.50
CA LEU A 123 5.75 13.40 5.33
C LEU A 123 6.07 14.45 4.27
N TYR A 124 5.09 14.85 3.45
CA TYR A 124 5.23 15.89 2.40
C TYR A 124 4.55 17.21 2.80
N LEU A 125 4.48 17.51 4.10
CA LEU A 125 3.98 18.79 4.63
C LEU A 125 4.97 19.94 4.42
#